data_AF-A0A3G4W2K6-F1
#
_entry.id   AF-A0A3G4W2K6-F1
#
_cell.length_a   1.000
_cell.length_b   1.000
_cell.length_c   1.000
_cell.angle_alpha   90.00
_cell.angle_beta   90.00
_cell.angle_gamma   90.00
#
_symmetry.space_group_name_H-M   'P 1'
#
loop_
_entity.id
_entity.type
_entity.pdbx_description
1 polymer ?
#
loop_
_entity_poly.entity_id
_entity_poly.type
_entity_poly.pdbx_seq_one_letter_code
_entity_poly.pdbx_strand_id
1 'polypeptide(L)'
;MSGCIEEQERIGQRVRRQRLSVEMTQADLAAAVGRTQGWVSRLEKGRIELDRAGLINAVAAALHCHPNTLIERPYSGGGAETKWQVSAASIIRELRRYDLVPVFDGTPRPSEVLWHDMKRLLRLRDAAANAAVLKELPDMLREARALAEASTGHEREEAFAIYAVACKFAHTAAHALGHPELVAMACERTTWSAQLSGDPVMPAMALWMRMWDTWASADWDDALALGDKALAGIEAEYEAGDPLALRMWGALHLRAAISSARGGNAAGSDERLALARTAGERVNSYVGPEIHDRHSVTFSLGNVVIHGVSAPLEMSDQTKALRLNREADPAHIAVLPNSRLGHHHMDLARAWLWDGNRDQALTELETAERIAPQLVRNHPVARATLRKITYAERAATSSPKPSSCAPRAAASNGSSPTTRAPARHGTDDALCLWQPYDPEEQRWTSSNRSTRPPRPTAASGTASPPTTATSHSRPASAKPSSGTPTNTARSTATSSATPWTPPSRTSPTTSERATARTANLHSS
;
A
#
# COMPACT_ATOMS: atom_id res chain seq x y z
N MET A 1 18.18 5.80 -24.82
CA MET A 1 19.01 5.04 -23.86
C MET A 1 18.78 5.54 -22.43
N SER A 2 19.38 6.68 -22.01
CA SER A 2 19.47 7.16 -20.62
C SER A 2 18.32 6.79 -19.66
N GLY A 3 17.18 7.50 -19.70
CA GLY A 3 16.25 7.63 -18.57
C GLY A 3 15.83 6.35 -17.81
N CYS A 4 15.59 5.21 -18.49
CA CYS A 4 15.19 3.97 -17.81
C CYS A 4 16.36 3.27 -17.12
N ILE A 5 17.53 3.25 -17.76
CA ILE A 5 18.77 2.68 -17.19
C ILE A 5 19.25 3.60 -16.07
N GLU A 6 19.19 4.91 -16.31
CA GLU A 6 19.50 5.95 -15.33
C GLU A 6 18.59 5.88 -14.08
N GLU A 7 17.28 5.60 -14.22
CA GLU A 7 16.38 5.36 -13.07
C GLU A 7 16.76 4.07 -12.31
N GLN A 8 17.09 2.99 -13.01
CA GLN A 8 17.49 1.71 -12.41
C GLN A 8 18.84 1.82 -11.67
N GLU A 9 19.83 2.46 -12.28
CA GLU A 9 21.10 2.81 -11.64
C GLU A 9 20.89 3.74 -10.45
N ARG A 10 19.98 4.72 -10.53
CA ARG A 10 19.62 5.59 -9.39
C ARG A 10 19.01 4.80 -8.23
N ILE A 11 18.20 3.76 -8.47
CA ILE A 11 17.72 2.84 -7.42
C ILE A 11 18.92 2.12 -6.77
N GLY A 12 19.80 1.50 -7.57
CA GLY A 12 20.99 0.80 -7.07
C GLY A 12 21.93 1.71 -6.27
N GLN A 13 22.15 2.94 -6.75
CA GLN A 13 22.93 3.98 -6.06
C GLN A 13 22.29 4.44 -4.76
N ARG A 14 20.96 4.51 -4.66
CA ARG A 14 20.25 4.81 -3.40
C ARG A 14 20.35 3.68 -2.38
N VAL A 15 20.17 2.43 -2.80
CA VAL A 15 20.44 1.24 -1.96
C VAL A 15 21.86 1.29 -1.41
N ARG A 16 22.86 1.52 -2.28
CA ARG A 16 24.26 1.67 -1.88
C ARG A 16 24.49 2.82 -0.89
N ARG A 17 23.87 3.99 -1.14
CA ARG A 17 24.00 5.17 -0.28
C ARG A 17 23.42 4.89 1.11
N GLN A 18 22.21 4.36 1.17
CA GLN A 18 21.54 4.04 2.43
C GLN A 18 22.32 2.99 3.24
N ARG A 19 22.79 1.92 2.57
CA ARG A 19 23.66 0.90 3.20
C ARG A 19 24.91 1.49 3.82
N LEU A 20 25.58 2.41 3.12
CA LEU A 20 26.78 3.07 3.63
C LEU A 20 26.48 4.05 4.80
N SER A 21 25.29 4.64 4.86
CA SER A 21 24.87 5.47 6.01
C SER A 21 24.42 4.68 7.25
N VAL A 22 24.23 3.36 7.14
CA VAL A 22 24.04 2.44 8.28
C VAL A 22 25.25 1.51 8.47
N GLU A 23 26.40 1.88 7.91
CA GLU A 23 27.73 1.22 8.06
C GLU A 23 27.84 -0.25 7.61
N MET A 24 26.75 -0.90 7.20
CA MET A 24 26.72 -2.29 6.72
C MET A 24 27.59 -2.53 5.48
N THR A 25 28.26 -3.69 5.41
CA THR A 25 28.90 -4.17 4.18
C THR A 25 27.89 -4.80 3.20
N GLN A 26 28.32 -5.07 1.96
CA GLN A 26 27.51 -5.83 1.00
C GLN A 26 27.25 -7.28 1.46
N ALA A 27 28.02 -7.83 2.41
CA ALA A 27 27.78 -9.16 2.96
C ALA A 27 26.68 -9.12 4.03
N ASP A 28 26.69 -8.11 4.91
CA ASP A 28 25.70 -7.98 5.99
C ASP A 28 24.29 -7.75 5.44
N LEU A 29 24.16 -6.84 4.45
CA LEU A 29 22.88 -6.64 3.76
C LEU A 29 22.44 -7.92 3.02
N ALA A 30 23.38 -8.67 2.44
CA ALA A 30 23.05 -9.92 1.75
C ALA A 30 22.53 -10.99 2.72
N ALA A 31 23.16 -11.15 3.89
CA ALA A 31 22.70 -12.04 4.94
C ALA A 31 21.31 -11.62 5.44
N ALA A 32 21.10 -10.34 5.74
CA ALA A 32 19.85 -9.79 6.25
C ALA A 32 18.63 -10.01 5.32
N VAL A 33 18.83 -10.11 4.01
CA VAL A 33 17.73 -10.35 3.03
C VAL A 33 17.76 -11.74 2.37
N GLY A 34 18.56 -12.68 2.90
CA GLY A 34 18.63 -14.06 2.40
C GLY A 34 19.19 -14.17 0.97
N ARG A 35 20.25 -13.42 0.66
CA ARG A 35 20.89 -13.35 -0.67
C ARG A 35 22.41 -13.49 -0.57
N THR A 36 23.09 -13.50 -1.71
CA THR A 36 24.56 -13.52 -1.78
C THR A 36 25.14 -12.11 -1.90
N GLN A 37 26.36 -11.89 -1.43
CA GLN A 37 27.06 -10.60 -1.59
C GLN A 37 27.18 -10.19 -3.07
N GLY A 38 27.36 -11.16 -3.99
CA GLY A 38 27.32 -10.94 -5.44
C GLY A 38 25.94 -10.60 -6.02
N TRP A 39 24.84 -10.87 -5.30
CA TRP A 39 23.50 -10.37 -5.62
C TRP A 39 23.39 -8.88 -5.26
N VAL A 40 23.78 -8.49 -4.04
CA VAL A 40 23.82 -7.08 -3.60
C VAL A 40 24.74 -6.26 -4.51
N SER A 41 25.91 -6.79 -4.85
CA SER A 41 26.87 -6.12 -5.75
C SER A 41 26.37 -5.95 -7.19
N ARG A 42 25.32 -6.68 -7.60
CA ARG A 42 24.63 -6.49 -8.90
C ARG A 42 23.44 -5.53 -8.76
N LEU A 43 22.67 -5.60 -7.67
CA LEU A 43 21.63 -4.62 -7.33
C LEU A 43 22.18 -3.18 -7.26
N GLU A 44 23.28 -2.96 -6.53
CA GLU A 44 23.89 -1.61 -6.41
C GLU A 44 24.41 -1.04 -7.74
N LYS A 45 24.63 -1.90 -8.74
CA LYS A 45 25.08 -1.55 -10.09
C LYS A 45 23.93 -1.47 -11.11
N GLY A 46 22.67 -1.48 -10.65
CA GLY A 46 21.50 -1.47 -11.54
C GLY A 46 21.34 -2.73 -12.40
N ARG A 47 22.03 -3.84 -12.08
CA ARG A 47 21.96 -5.10 -12.86
C ARG A 47 20.89 -6.08 -12.35
N ILE A 48 20.21 -5.75 -11.26
CA ILE A 48 19.07 -6.50 -10.71
C ILE A 48 17.98 -5.48 -10.35
N GLU A 49 16.79 -5.70 -10.88
CA GLU A 49 15.62 -4.85 -10.63
C GLU A 49 14.95 -5.20 -9.29
N LEU A 50 14.49 -4.20 -8.56
CA LEU A 50 13.57 -4.38 -7.43
C LEU A 50 12.12 -4.34 -7.95
N ASP A 51 11.63 -5.47 -8.45
CA ASP A 51 10.33 -5.61 -9.12
C ASP A 51 9.21 -6.21 -8.24
N ARG A 52 9.47 -6.47 -6.95
CA ARG A 52 8.53 -7.07 -6.00
C ARG A 52 8.41 -6.23 -4.73
N ALA A 53 7.19 -5.98 -4.29
CA ALA A 53 6.90 -5.19 -3.09
C ALA A 53 7.57 -5.78 -1.84
N GLY A 54 7.39 -7.08 -1.57
CA GLY A 54 8.05 -7.75 -0.44
C GLY A 54 9.58 -7.63 -0.45
N LEU A 55 10.22 -7.67 -1.63
CA LEU A 55 11.67 -7.51 -1.76
C LEU A 55 12.13 -6.05 -1.54
N ILE A 56 11.40 -5.07 -2.07
CA ILE A 56 11.66 -3.65 -1.81
C ILE A 56 11.59 -3.38 -0.30
N ASN A 57 10.57 -3.91 0.36
CA ASN A 57 10.32 -3.66 1.78
C ASN A 57 11.35 -4.38 2.66
N ALA A 58 11.71 -5.64 2.36
CA ALA A 58 12.77 -6.34 3.07
C ALA A 58 14.14 -5.64 2.95
N VAL A 59 14.49 -5.12 1.76
CA VAL A 59 15.72 -4.32 1.58
C VAL A 59 15.62 -2.97 2.30
N ALA A 60 14.43 -2.36 2.39
CA ALA A 60 14.24 -1.09 3.10
C ALA A 60 14.34 -1.26 4.63
N ALA A 61 13.75 -2.32 5.17
CA ALA A 61 13.77 -2.69 6.58
C ALA A 61 15.19 -3.03 7.07
N ALA A 62 15.90 -3.88 6.33
CA ALA A 62 17.31 -4.20 6.56
C ALA A 62 18.26 -2.99 6.41
N LEU A 63 17.77 -1.87 5.87
CA LEU A 63 18.48 -0.59 5.72
C LEU A 63 17.90 0.53 6.60
N HIS A 64 17.02 0.17 7.54
CA HIS A 64 16.35 1.05 8.50
C HIS A 64 15.75 2.32 7.87
N CYS A 65 15.10 2.14 6.71
CA CYS A 65 14.51 3.25 5.94
C CYS A 65 13.12 2.90 5.42
N HIS A 66 12.30 3.92 5.16
CA HIS A 66 11.00 3.72 4.52
C HIS A 66 11.20 3.36 3.03
N PRO A 67 10.46 2.37 2.46
CA PRO A 67 10.60 1.92 1.07
C PRO A 67 10.70 3.03 0.02
N ASN A 68 9.88 4.09 0.15
CA ASN A 68 9.88 5.24 -0.76
C ASN A 68 11.26 5.93 -0.89
N THR A 69 12.16 5.81 0.10
CA THR A 69 13.54 6.34 0.04
C THR A 69 14.38 5.60 -1.02
N LEU A 70 14.21 4.29 -1.17
CA LEU A 70 14.96 3.49 -2.16
C LEU A 70 14.43 3.71 -3.59
N ILE A 71 13.11 3.88 -3.72
CA ILE A 71 12.43 3.98 -5.02
C ILE A 71 12.11 5.42 -5.45
N GLU A 72 12.46 6.44 -4.66
CA GLU A 72 12.23 7.88 -4.96
C GLU A 72 10.74 8.21 -5.17
N ARG A 73 9.93 7.92 -4.15
CA ARG A 73 8.50 8.32 -4.07
C ARG A 73 8.28 9.48 -3.08
N PRO A 74 7.37 10.44 -3.36
CA PRO A 74 6.51 10.53 -4.55
C PRO A 74 7.30 10.78 -5.85
N TYR A 75 6.86 10.20 -6.96
CA TYR A 75 7.57 10.31 -8.24
C TYR A 75 7.45 11.71 -8.85
N SER A 76 8.59 12.32 -9.20
CA SER A 76 8.64 13.64 -9.84
C SER A 76 8.28 13.57 -11.33
N GLY A 77 6.98 13.48 -11.63
CA GLY A 77 6.43 13.67 -12.98
C GLY A 77 6.15 15.16 -13.27
N GLY A 78 6.68 15.68 -14.38
CA GLY A 78 6.47 17.07 -14.79
C GLY A 78 5.12 17.28 -15.47
N GLY A 79 4.16 17.90 -14.78
CA GLY A 79 2.84 18.21 -15.34
C GLY A 79 1.86 18.72 -14.28
N ALA A 80 0.64 19.09 -14.69
CA ALA A 80 -0.35 19.71 -13.79
C ALA A 80 -0.84 18.81 -12.63
N GLU A 81 -0.45 17.53 -12.61
CA GLU A 81 -0.67 16.59 -11.51
C GLU A 81 0.06 17.02 -10.21
N THR A 82 1.10 17.86 -10.26
CA THR A 82 1.87 18.38 -9.09
C THR A 82 1.09 19.36 -8.20
N LYS A 83 -0.24 19.26 -8.12
CA LYS A 83 -1.11 20.05 -7.23
C LYS A 83 -1.62 19.27 -6.03
N TRP A 84 -1.56 17.94 -6.04
CA TRP A 84 -2.07 17.12 -4.92
C TRP A 84 -1.27 17.33 -3.62
N GLN A 85 -0.01 17.77 -3.71
CA GLN A 85 0.82 18.12 -2.56
C GLN A 85 0.23 19.29 -1.74
N VAL A 86 -0.43 20.27 -2.39
CA VAL A 86 -1.10 21.38 -1.70
C VAL A 86 -2.30 20.86 -0.91
N SER A 87 -3.06 19.93 -1.49
CA SER A 87 -4.17 19.26 -0.81
C SER A 87 -3.67 18.38 0.34
N ALA A 88 -2.60 17.61 0.15
CA ALA A 88 -1.98 16.80 1.20
C ALA A 88 -1.52 17.66 2.39
N ALA A 89 -0.83 18.79 2.12
CA ALA A 89 -0.43 19.75 3.15
C ALA A 89 -1.62 20.37 3.89
N SER A 90 -2.72 20.68 3.18
CA SER A 90 -3.94 21.15 3.82
C SER A 90 -4.63 20.08 4.67
N ILE A 91 -4.64 18.81 4.25
CA ILE A 91 -5.16 17.70 5.05
C ILE A 91 -4.33 17.54 6.32
N ILE A 92 -2.99 17.46 6.20
CA ILE A 92 -2.07 17.40 7.34
C ILE A 92 -2.35 18.56 8.33
N ARG A 93 -2.57 19.78 7.82
CA ARG A 93 -2.88 20.94 8.67
C ARG A 93 -4.18 20.78 9.45
N GLU A 94 -5.22 20.13 8.93
CA GLU A 94 -6.44 19.86 9.73
C GLU A 94 -6.28 18.62 10.63
N LEU A 95 -5.59 17.55 10.18
CA LEU A 95 -5.32 16.35 10.99
C LEU A 95 -4.48 16.69 12.24
N ARG A 96 -3.59 17.70 12.16
CA ARG A 96 -2.83 18.24 13.30
C ARG A 96 -3.68 19.06 14.29
N ARG A 97 -4.97 19.32 14.01
CA ARG A 97 -5.87 20.15 14.83
C ARG A 97 -7.08 19.40 15.38
N TYR A 98 -7.03 18.07 15.35
CA TYR A 98 -8.11 17.15 15.76
C TYR A 98 -8.68 17.43 17.17
N ASP A 99 -7.81 17.82 18.08
CA ASP A 99 -7.98 18.13 19.51
C ASP A 99 -8.27 19.61 19.80
N LEU A 100 -8.26 20.47 18.77
CA LEU A 100 -8.56 21.90 18.88
C LEU A 100 -10.00 22.19 18.45
N VAL A 101 -10.51 23.36 18.86
CA VAL A 101 -11.78 23.90 18.36
C VAL A 101 -11.74 23.97 16.82
N PRO A 102 -12.71 23.35 16.11
CA PRO A 102 -12.76 23.39 14.66
C PRO A 102 -12.88 24.83 14.14
N VAL A 103 -12.23 25.11 13.01
CA VAL A 103 -12.49 26.35 12.25
C VAL A 103 -13.32 25.97 11.03
N PHE A 104 -14.57 26.42 11.04
CA PHE A 104 -15.58 26.18 10.02
C PHE A 104 -16.53 27.38 10.00
N ASP A 105 -16.82 27.92 8.81
CA ASP A 105 -17.66 29.10 8.65
C ASP A 105 -19.12 28.69 8.41
N GLY A 106 -20.00 28.98 9.37
CA GLY A 106 -21.43 28.68 9.32
C GLY A 106 -21.83 27.51 10.21
N THR A 107 -23.03 26.97 9.97
CA THR A 107 -23.56 25.80 10.69
C THR A 107 -23.19 24.52 9.90
N PRO A 108 -22.56 23.50 10.52
CA PRO A 108 -22.26 22.25 9.83
C PRO A 108 -23.55 21.54 9.43
N ARG A 109 -23.56 20.92 8.24
CA ARG A 109 -24.73 20.18 7.74
C ARG A 109 -24.90 18.84 8.47
N PRO A 110 -26.13 18.31 8.59
CA PRO A 110 -26.38 17.03 9.26
C PRO A 110 -25.61 15.86 8.63
N SER A 111 -25.36 14.84 9.44
CA SER A 111 -24.61 13.63 9.08
C SER A 111 -25.08 12.96 7.79
N GLU A 112 -26.40 12.85 7.59
CA GLU A 112 -27.02 12.29 6.38
C GLU A 112 -26.53 12.99 5.10
N VAL A 113 -26.40 14.32 5.13
CA VAL A 113 -25.94 15.13 3.99
C VAL A 113 -24.45 14.89 3.71
N LEU A 114 -23.65 14.73 4.76
CA LEU A 114 -22.22 14.44 4.63
C LEU A 114 -21.98 13.00 4.12
N TRP A 115 -22.81 12.04 4.52
CA TRP A 115 -22.81 10.68 3.95
C TRP A 115 -23.28 10.63 2.50
N HIS A 116 -24.25 11.45 2.12
CA HIS A 116 -24.60 11.64 0.72
C HIS A 116 -23.39 12.15 -0.09
N ASP A 117 -22.72 13.19 0.39
CA ASP A 117 -21.53 13.75 -0.27
C ASP A 117 -20.34 12.76 -0.29
N MET A 118 -20.22 11.89 0.71
CA MET A 118 -19.23 10.80 0.75
C MET A 118 -19.35 9.85 -0.46
N LYS A 119 -20.54 9.71 -1.07
CA LYS A 119 -20.75 8.96 -2.32
C LYS A 119 -19.98 9.54 -3.52
N ARG A 120 -19.49 10.78 -3.43
CA ARG A 120 -18.56 11.36 -4.43
C ARG A 120 -17.12 10.89 -4.19
N LEU A 121 -16.67 10.76 -2.93
CA LEU A 121 -15.35 10.22 -2.59
C LEU A 121 -15.24 8.73 -2.94
N LEU A 122 -16.30 7.94 -2.72
CA LEU A 122 -16.40 6.54 -3.18
C LEU A 122 -16.17 6.44 -4.71
N ARG A 123 -16.91 7.22 -5.52
CA ARG A 123 -16.74 7.23 -6.98
C ARG A 123 -15.35 7.67 -7.44
N LEU A 124 -14.70 8.61 -6.74
CA LEU A 124 -13.33 9.04 -7.05
C LEU A 124 -12.28 7.97 -6.71
N ARG A 125 -12.46 7.24 -5.59
CA ARG A 125 -11.67 6.02 -5.28
C ARG A 125 -11.84 4.97 -6.37
N ASP A 126 -13.08 4.74 -6.80
CA ASP A 126 -13.39 3.68 -7.76
C ASP A 126 -12.80 3.97 -9.16
N ALA A 127 -12.78 5.24 -9.57
CA ALA A 127 -12.06 5.73 -10.75
C ALA A 127 -10.52 5.87 -10.56
N ALA A 128 -9.95 5.39 -9.45
CA ALA A 128 -8.53 5.52 -9.08
C ALA A 128 -7.99 6.97 -9.06
N ALA A 129 -8.86 7.98 -8.91
CA ALA A 129 -8.55 9.40 -9.02
C ALA A 129 -7.98 9.98 -7.71
N ASN A 130 -6.90 9.39 -7.19
CA ASN A 130 -6.30 9.70 -5.89
C ASN A 130 -6.01 11.19 -5.68
N ALA A 131 -5.52 11.91 -6.69
CA ALA A 131 -5.28 13.35 -6.62
C ALA A 131 -6.58 14.18 -6.45
N ALA A 132 -7.70 13.69 -7.01
CA ALA A 132 -9.01 14.30 -6.82
C ALA A 132 -9.61 13.92 -5.45
N VAL A 133 -9.40 12.70 -4.95
CA VAL A 133 -9.75 12.32 -3.57
C VAL A 133 -9.12 13.27 -2.57
N LEU A 134 -7.80 13.51 -2.65
CA LEU A 134 -7.13 14.46 -1.76
C LEU A 134 -7.66 15.90 -1.90
N LYS A 135 -8.12 16.32 -3.08
CA LYS A 135 -8.64 17.68 -3.31
C LYS A 135 -9.92 17.98 -2.51
N GLU A 136 -10.81 17.01 -2.37
CA GLU A 136 -12.15 17.23 -1.78
C GLU A 136 -12.18 16.99 -0.25
N LEU A 137 -11.18 16.31 0.31
CA LEU A 137 -11.13 15.96 1.74
C LEU A 137 -10.96 17.12 2.74
N PRO A 138 -10.23 18.23 2.47
CA PRO A 138 -10.01 19.28 3.46
C PRO A 138 -11.30 19.89 4.03
N ASP A 139 -12.32 20.03 3.21
CA ASP A 139 -13.58 20.68 3.59
C ASP A 139 -14.49 19.69 4.34
N MET A 140 -14.59 18.45 3.85
CA MET A 140 -15.24 17.33 4.53
C MET A 140 -14.67 17.08 5.94
N LEU A 141 -13.34 17.13 6.10
CA LEU A 141 -12.68 16.95 7.40
C LEU A 141 -12.96 18.08 8.38
N ARG A 142 -13.08 19.34 7.92
CA ARG A 142 -13.49 20.46 8.78
C ARG A 142 -14.95 20.36 9.18
N GLU A 143 -15.84 20.09 8.24
CA GLU A 143 -17.27 20.03 8.49
C GLU A 143 -17.64 18.87 9.41
N ALA A 144 -17.07 17.67 9.21
CA ALA A 144 -17.26 16.54 10.09
C ALA A 144 -16.76 16.82 11.52
N ARG A 145 -15.62 17.50 11.69
CA ARG A 145 -15.18 17.93 13.04
C ARG A 145 -16.07 19.01 13.64
N ALA A 146 -16.55 19.97 12.86
CA ALA A 146 -17.49 20.98 13.33
C ALA A 146 -18.83 20.36 13.76
N LEU A 147 -19.35 19.39 13.01
CA LEU A 147 -20.54 18.62 13.38
C LEU A 147 -20.31 17.85 14.69
N ALA A 148 -19.18 17.16 14.82
CA ALA A 148 -18.80 16.43 16.04
C ALA A 148 -18.53 17.33 17.27
N GLU A 149 -18.42 18.65 17.08
CA GLU A 149 -18.31 19.65 18.16
C GLU A 149 -19.68 20.25 18.51
N ALA A 150 -20.54 20.48 17.52
CA ALA A 150 -21.85 21.10 17.66
C ALA A 150 -22.98 20.13 18.05
N SER A 151 -22.73 18.82 18.07
CA SER A 151 -23.74 17.76 18.28
C SER A 151 -23.42 16.82 19.45
N THR A 152 -24.42 16.04 19.86
CA THR A 152 -24.33 15.04 20.93
C THR A 152 -25.09 13.76 20.54
N GLY A 153 -24.78 12.64 21.22
CA GLY A 153 -25.37 11.34 20.91
C GLY A 153 -25.06 10.87 19.49
N HIS A 154 -26.03 10.22 18.84
CA HIS A 154 -25.84 9.57 17.54
C HIS A 154 -25.32 10.51 16.43
N GLU A 155 -25.77 11.76 16.36
CA GLU A 155 -25.28 12.73 15.35
C GLU A 155 -23.77 13.03 15.51
N ARG A 156 -23.26 12.94 16.75
CA ARG A 156 -21.84 13.10 17.06
C ARG A 156 -21.02 11.86 16.68
N GLU A 157 -21.58 10.68 16.95
CA GLU A 157 -21.02 9.38 16.56
C GLU A 157 -20.90 9.29 15.04
N GLU A 158 -21.97 9.60 14.32
CA GLU A 158 -21.99 9.70 12.86
C GLU A 158 -20.96 10.71 12.32
N ALA A 159 -20.83 11.88 12.94
CA ALA A 159 -19.82 12.87 12.57
C ALA A 159 -18.37 12.34 12.72
N PHE A 160 -18.09 11.55 13.76
CA PHE A 160 -16.80 10.86 13.90
C PHE A 160 -16.65 9.70 12.91
N ALA A 161 -17.70 8.96 12.57
CA ALA A 161 -17.70 7.93 11.53
C ALA A 161 -17.38 8.51 10.13
N ILE A 162 -17.95 9.67 9.80
CA ILE A 162 -17.65 10.45 8.57
C ILE A 162 -16.17 10.86 8.56
N TYR A 163 -15.67 11.40 9.67
CA TYR A 163 -14.28 11.82 9.80
C TYR A 163 -13.29 10.64 9.70
N ALA A 164 -13.63 9.48 10.27
CA ALA A 164 -12.84 8.25 10.15
C ALA A 164 -12.74 7.78 8.69
N VAL A 165 -13.87 7.74 7.95
CA VAL A 165 -13.88 7.37 6.53
C VAL A 165 -13.13 8.40 5.67
N ALA A 166 -13.27 9.70 5.96
CA ALA A 166 -12.49 10.75 5.31
C ALA A 166 -10.98 10.59 5.54
N CYS A 167 -10.56 10.24 6.76
CA CYS A 167 -9.17 9.90 7.07
C CYS A 167 -8.71 8.64 6.30
N LYS A 168 -9.53 7.58 6.20
CA LYS A 168 -9.23 6.41 5.36
C LYS A 168 -9.07 6.76 3.88
N PHE A 169 -9.88 7.67 3.33
CA PHE A 169 -9.68 8.18 1.97
C PHE A 169 -8.35 8.94 1.82
N ALA A 170 -7.93 9.71 2.83
CA ALA A 170 -6.61 10.36 2.85
C ALA A 170 -5.47 9.32 2.88
N HIS A 171 -5.55 8.34 3.79
CA HIS A 171 -4.57 7.24 3.94
C HIS A 171 -4.36 6.46 2.64
N THR A 172 -5.45 5.98 2.04
CA THR A 172 -5.42 5.15 0.83
C THR A 172 -4.91 5.92 -0.40
N ALA A 173 -5.31 7.18 -0.57
CA ALA A 173 -4.78 8.04 -1.63
C ALA A 173 -3.30 8.42 -1.39
N ALA A 174 -2.89 8.63 -0.13
CA ALA A 174 -1.50 8.92 0.23
C ALA A 174 -0.58 7.69 0.03
N HIS A 175 -1.07 6.47 0.24
CA HIS A 175 -0.38 5.22 -0.11
C HIS A 175 -0.14 5.13 -1.63
N ALA A 176 -1.17 5.41 -2.43
CA ALA A 176 -1.09 5.38 -3.89
C ALA A 176 -0.12 6.44 -4.45
N LEU A 177 -0.16 7.67 -3.90
CA LEU A 177 0.69 8.80 -4.32
C LEU A 177 2.10 8.78 -3.68
N GLY A 178 2.29 8.02 -2.59
CA GLY A 178 3.59 7.81 -1.94
C GLY A 178 3.97 8.89 -0.90
N HIS A 179 3.01 9.41 -0.13
CA HIS A 179 3.22 10.46 0.86
C HIS A 179 3.18 9.93 2.32
N PRO A 180 4.29 9.45 2.89
CA PRO A 180 4.29 8.62 4.11
C PRO A 180 3.80 9.34 5.38
N GLU A 181 4.07 10.64 5.54
CA GLU A 181 3.57 11.40 6.70
C GLU A 181 2.03 11.41 6.75
N LEU A 182 1.39 11.59 5.60
CA LEU A 182 -0.08 11.64 5.49
C LEU A 182 -0.68 10.24 5.69
N VAL A 183 0.00 9.17 5.28
CA VAL A 183 -0.37 7.79 5.62
C VAL A 183 -0.42 7.64 7.14
N ALA A 184 0.70 7.85 7.83
CA ALA A 184 0.77 7.65 9.29
C ALA A 184 -0.23 8.54 10.05
N MET A 185 -0.28 9.84 9.73
CA MET A 185 -1.23 10.76 10.35
C MET A 185 -2.69 10.38 10.10
N ALA A 186 -3.05 9.96 8.90
CA ALA A 186 -4.42 9.55 8.59
C ALA A 186 -4.79 8.24 9.29
N CYS A 187 -3.86 7.31 9.48
CA CYS A 187 -4.13 6.09 10.23
C CYS A 187 -4.38 6.37 11.73
N GLU A 188 -3.56 7.22 12.35
CA GLU A 188 -3.75 7.65 13.74
C GLU A 188 -5.09 8.39 13.93
N ARG A 189 -5.47 9.27 12.99
CA ARG A 189 -6.73 10.01 13.07
C ARG A 189 -7.96 9.15 12.76
N THR A 190 -7.84 8.12 11.92
CA THR A 190 -8.87 7.09 11.77
C THR A 190 -9.02 6.29 13.07
N THR A 191 -7.91 5.87 13.69
CA THR A 191 -7.92 5.11 14.95
C THR A 191 -8.58 5.89 16.09
N TRP A 192 -8.25 7.17 16.23
CA TRP A 192 -8.87 8.06 17.22
C TRP A 192 -10.37 8.28 16.99
N SER A 193 -10.79 8.58 15.76
CA SER A 193 -12.20 8.87 15.46
C SER A 193 -13.08 7.62 15.45
N ALA A 194 -12.55 6.45 15.06
CA ALA A 194 -13.25 5.17 15.15
C ALA A 194 -13.75 4.87 16.58
N GLN A 195 -12.93 5.17 17.60
CA GLN A 195 -13.29 4.98 19.02
C GLN A 195 -14.45 5.89 19.49
N LEU A 196 -14.77 6.94 18.73
CA LEU A 196 -15.80 7.92 19.05
C LEU A 196 -17.03 7.80 18.11
N SER A 197 -17.06 6.78 17.24
CA SER A 197 -17.94 6.75 16.06
C SER A 197 -19.24 5.96 16.21
N GLY A 198 -19.46 5.28 17.34
CA GLY A 198 -20.62 4.39 17.57
C GLY A 198 -20.67 3.11 16.70
N ASP A 199 -19.97 3.11 15.57
CA ASP A 199 -19.96 2.06 14.54
C ASP A 199 -18.97 0.93 14.92
N PRO A 200 -19.45 -0.32 15.18
CA PRO A 200 -18.61 -1.41 15.67
C PRO A 200 -17.56 -1.89 14.66
N VAL A 201 -17.72 -1.56 13.38
CA VAL A 201 -16.82 -1.97 12.30
C VAL A 201 -15.69 -0.96 12.08
N MET A 202 -15.80 0.28 12.58
CA MET A 202 -14.76 1.31 12.48
C MET A 202 -13.44 0.96 13.22
N PRO A 203 -13.43 0.38 14.44
CA PRO A 203 -12.21 -0.10 15.08
C PRO A 203 -11.46 -1.16 14.24
N ALA A 204 -12.20 -2.09 13.61
CA ALA A 204 -11.63 -3.07 12.70
C ALA A 204 -11.09 -2.44 11.41
N MET A 205 -11.74 -1.38 10.88
CA MET A 205 -11.20 -0.58 9.77
C MET A 205 -9.85 0.07 10.13
N ALA A 206 -9.72 0.63 11.32
CA ALA A 206 -8.48 1.26 11.76
C ALA A 206 -7.34 0.23 11.87
N LEU A 207 -7.61 -0.96 12.42
CA LEU A 207 -6.64 -2.07 12.45
C LEU A 207 -6.33 -2.59 11.04
N TRP A 208 -7.33 -2.75 10.17
CA TRP A 208 -7.16 -3.08 8.75
C TRP A 208 -6.18 -2.13 8.06
N MET A 209 -6.28 -0.82 8.32
CA MET A 209 -5.32 0.18 7.80
C MET A 209 -3.91 -0.02 8.37
N ARG A 210 -3.76 -0.26 9.68
CA ARG A 210 -2.44 -0.53 10.31
C ARG A 210 -1.75 -1.79 9.78
N MET A 211 -2.50 -2.81 9.35
CA MET A 211 -1.95 -3.98 8.64
C MET A 211 -1.30 -3.63 7.29
N TRP A 212 -1.65 -2.50 6.67
CA TRP A 212 -0.97 -2.01 5.45
C TRP A 212 0.30 -1.23 5.84
N ASP A 213 0.25 -0.44 6.91
CA ASP A 213 1.37 0.41 7.29
C ASP A 213 2.59 -0.40 7.78
N THR A 214 2.36 -1.51 8.49
CA THR A 214 3.39 -2.50 8.86
C THR A 214 4.08 -3.16 7.65
N TRP A 215 3.42 -3.25 6.48
CA TRP A 215 4.07 -3.74 5.26
C TRP A 215 5.29 -2.92 4.86
N ALA A 216 5.36 -1.63 5.21
CA ALA A 216 6.50 -0.77 4.87
C ALA A 216 7.82 -1.25 5.51
N SER A 217 7.73 -1.85 6.70
CA SER A 217 8.85 -2.46 7.44
C SER A 217 9.04 -3.96 7.16
N ALA A 218 8.18 -4.56 6.33
CA ALA A 218 8.10 -6.01 6.14
C ALA A 218 7.75 -6.83 7.41
N ASP A 219 7.12 -6.20 8.41
CA ASP A 219 6.69 -6.85 9.66
C ASP A 219 5.38 -7.66 9.42
N TRP A 220 5.50 -8.81 8.75
CA TRP A 220 4.34 -9.61 8.33
C TRP A 220 3.56 -10.22 9.50
N ASP A 221 4.26 -10.63 10.57
CA ASP A 221 3.63 -11.23 11.75
C ASP A 221 2.83 -10.19 12.56
N ASP A 222 3.34 -8.96 12.70
CA ASP A 222 2.58 -7.83 13.24
C ASP A 222 1.35 -7.52 12.37
N ALA A 223 1.48 -7.57 11.04
CA ALA A 223 0.36 -7.42 10.13
C ALA A 223 -0.71 -8.52 10.31
N LEU A 224 -0.31 -9.76 10.65
CA LEU A 224 -1.24 -10.85 10.96
C LEU A 224 -1.88 -10.67 12.34
N ALA A 225 -1.10 -10.37 13.38
CA ALA A 225 -1.60 -10.14 14.74
C ALA A 225 -2.57 -8.94 14.83
N LEU A 226 -2.33 -7.88 14.05
CA LEU A 226 -3.29 -6.77 13.89
C LEU A 226 -4.59 -7.20 13.19
N GLY A 227 -4.50 -8.11 12.22
CA GLY A 227 -5.66 -8.69 11.54
C GLY A 227 -6.49 -9.58 12.44
N ASP A 228 -5.86 -10.48 13.19
CA ASP A 228 -6.55 -11.39 14.12
C ASP A 228 -7.19 -10.63 15.29
N LYS A 229 -6.52 -9.58 15.80
CA LYS A 229 -7.14 -8.63 16.74
C LYS A 229 -8.35 -7.89 16.15
N ALA A 230 -8.33 -7.58 14.85
CA ALA A 230 -9.44 -6.91 14.18
C ALA A 230 -10.63 -7.86 13.97
N LEU A 231 -10.37 -9.10 13.55
CA LEU A 231 -11.38 -10.14 13.37
C LEU A 231 -12.11 -10.43 14.69
N ALA A 232 -11.38 -10.74 15.76
CA ALA A 232 -11.96 -10.93 17.10
C ALA A 232 -12.71 -9.70 17.64
N GLY A 233 -12.47 -8.51 17.07
CA GLY A 233 -13.18 -7.27 17.42
C GLY A 233 -14.50 -7.05 16.68
N ILE A 234 -14.86 -7.88 15.69
CA ILE A 234 -16.13 -7.83 14.93
C ILE A 234 -16.78 -9.22 14.75
N GLU A 235 -16.35 -10.20 15.53
CA GLU A 235 -16.80 -11.60 15.43
C GLU A 235 -18.28 -11.76 15.78
N ALA A 236 -18.77 -10.99 16.75
CA ALA A 236 -20.19 -11.01 17.14
C ALA A 236 -21.10 -10.50 16.02
N GLU A 237 -20.73 -9.40 15.36
CA GLU A 237 -21.45 -8.82 14.22
C GLU A 237 -21.34 -9.71 12.97
N TYR A 238 -20.19 -10.35 12.75
CA TYR A 238 -19.97 -11.32 11.68
C TYR A 238 -20.85 -12.57 11.86
N GLU A 239 -20.93 -13.13 13.06
CA GLU A 239 -21.82 -14.28 13.34
C GLU A 239 -23.30 -13.90 13.32
N ALA A 240 -23.66 -12.72 13.83
CA ALA A 240 -25.01 -12.14 13.66
C ALA A 240 -25.39 -11.88 12.18
N GLY A 241 -24.41 -11.89 11.27
CA GLY A 241 -24.63 -11.74 9.83
C GLY A 241 -24.78 -10.29 9.37
N ASP A 242 -24.25 -9.32 10.11
CA ASP A 242 -24.27 -7.91 9.71
C ASP A 242 -23.55 -7.72 8.35
N PRO A 243 -24.18 -7.10 7.34
CA PRO A 243 -23.60 -6.97 6.01
C PRO A 243 -22.29 -6.17 5.94
N LEU A 244 -22.03 -5.28 6.89
CA LEU A 244 -20.82 -4.46 6.91
C LEU A 244 -19.69 -5.18 7.65
N ALA A 245 -19.99 -5.88 8.74
CA ALA A 245 -19.06 -6.79 9.42
C ALA A 245 -18.62 -7.94 8.49
N LEU A 246 -19.56 -8.59 7.77
CA LEU A 246 -19.25 -9.59 6.74
C LEU A 246 -18.26 -9.05 5.68
N ARG A 247 -18.43 -7.80 5.25
CA ARG A 247 -17.54 -7.15 4.28
C ARG A 247 -16.16 -6.79 4.86
N MET A 248 -16.10 -6.36 6.13
CA MET A 248 -14.85 -6.05 6.81
C MET A 248 -14.05 -7.33 7.13
N TRP A 249 -14.71 -8.38 7.61
CA TRP A 249 -14.14 -9.70 7.89
C TRP A 249 -13.46 -10.28 6.65
N GLY A 250 -14.16 -10.29 5.51
CA GLY A 250 -13.58 -10.67 4.23
C GLY A 250 -12.40 -9.76 3.80
N ALA A 251 -12.50 -8.44 3.99
CA ALA A 251 -11.44 -7.50 3.66
C ALA A 251 -10.18 -7.64 4.55
N LEU A 252 -10.34 -8.06 5.82
CA LEU A 252 -9.27 -8.39 6.75
C LEU A 252 -8.56 -9.68 6.32
N HIS A 253 -9.31 -10.75 6.06
CA HIS A 253 -8.73 -12.00 5.56
C HIS A 253 -7.98 -11.82 4.23
N LEU A 254 -8.49 -11.00 3.31
CA LEU A 254 -7.79 -10.69 2.06
C LEU A 254 -6.50 -9.86 2.25
N ARG A 255 -6.37 -9.11 3.35
CA ARG A 255 -5.10 -8.47 3.72
C ARG A 255 -4.15 -9.45 4.41
N ALA A 256 -4.67 -10.28 5.32
CA ALA A 256 -3.91 -11.36 5.96
C ALA A 256 -3.32 -12.34 4.93
N ALA A 257 -4.08 -12.75 3.92
CA ALA A 257 -3.60 -13.62 2.84
C ALA A 257 -2.37 -13.06 2.10
N ILE A 258 -2.34 -11.75 1.84
CA ILE A 258 -1.21 -11.07 1.19
C ILE A 258 -0.03 -10.89 2.16
N SER A 259 -0.27 -10.68 3.45
CA SER A 259 0.78 -10.73 4.48
C SER A 259 1.42 -12.13 4.55
N SER A 260 0.63 -13.19 4.65
CA SER A 260 1.10 -14.59 4.64
C SER A 260 1.93 -14.91 3.39
N ALA A 261 1.44 -14.54 2.20
CA ALA A 261 2.15 -14.76 0.94
C ALA A 261 3.51 -14.03 0.89
N ARG A 262 3.58 -12.81 1.43
CA ARG A 262 4.84 -12.04 1.51
C ARG A 262 5.83 -12.57 2.56
N GLY A 263 5.32 -13.15 3.64
CA GLY A 263 6.10 -13.94 4.59
C GLY A 263 6.51 -15.33 4.07
N GLY A 264 6.08 -15.73 2.86
CA GLY A 264 6.35 -17.05 2.30
C GLY A 264 5.46 -18.18 2.84
N ASN A 265 4.48 -17.87 3.68
CA ASN A 265 3.52 -18.83 4.22
C ASN A 265 2.40 -19.09 3.21
N ALA A 266 2.64 -20.00 2.27
CA ALA A 266 1.67 -20.39 1.25
C ALA A 266 0.37 -20.98 1.84
N ALA A 267 0.48 -21.86 2.85
CA ALA A 267 -0.67 -22.50 3.48
C ALA A 267 -1.58 -21.48 4.19
N GLY A 268 -1.00 -20.59 5.01
CA GLY A 268 -1.71 -19.49 5.67
C GLY A 268 -2.13 -18.37 4.70
N SER A 269 -1.73 -18.40 3.43
CA SER A 269 -2.29 -17.54 2.38
C SER A 269 -3.55 -18.17 1.78
N ASP A 270 -3.45 -19.44 1.34
CA ASP A 270 -4.57 -20.18 0.75
C ASP A 270 -5.72 -20.39 1.78
N GLU A 271 -5.42 -20.59 3.07
CA GLU A 271 -6.41 -20.62 4.17
C GLU A 271 -7.18 -19.29 4.30
N ARG A 272 -6.47 -18.16 4.40
CA ARG A 272 -7.10 -16.85 4.56
C ARG A 272 -7.88 -16.45 3.29
N LEU A 273 -7.48 -16.91 2.11
CA LEU A 273 -8.28 -16.79 0.89
C LEU A 273 -9.58 -17.61 0.94
N ALA A 274 -9.56 -18.81 1.54
CA ALA A 274 -10.75 -19.62 1.74
C ALA A 274 -11.74 -18.97 2.73
N LEU A 275 -11.25 -18.46 3.87
CA LEU A 275 -12.09 -17.74 4.84
C LEU A 275 -12.68 -16.45 4.25
N ALA A 276 -11.90 -15.73 3.42
CA ALA A 276 -12.42 -14.60 2.66
C ALA A 276 -13.48 -15.00 1.62
N ARG A 277 -13.33 -16.17 0.98
CA ARG A 277 -14.36 -16.71 0.07
C ARG A 277 -15.67 -16.97 0.81
N THR A 278 -15.64 -17.62 1.97
CA THR A 278 -16.84 -17.86 2.79
C THR A 278 -17.56 -16.56 3.17
N ALA A 279 -16.81 -15.52 3.56
CA ALA A 279 -17.38 -14.19 3.81
C ALA A 279 -18.00 -13.58 2.54
N GLY A 280 -17.35 -13.75 1.37
CA GLY A 280 -17.87 -13.32 0.06
C GLY A 280 -19.17 -14.04 -0.33
N GLU A 281 -19.26 -15.34 -0.05
CA GLU A 281 -20.45 -16.17 -0.30
C GLU A 281 -21.60 -15.78 0.63
N ARG A 282 -21.33 -15.48 1.92
CA ARG A 282 -22.33 -14.92 2.85
C ARG A 282 -22.82 -13.54 2.40
N VAL A 283 -21.94 -12.64 1.95
CA VAL A 283 -22.33 -11.32 1.38
C VAL A 283 -23.18 -11.49 0.11
N ASN A 284 -22.82 -12.42 -0.78
CA ASN A 284 -23.58 -12.68 -2.01
C ASN A 284 -24.93 -13.35 -1.78
N SER A 285 -25.08 -14.05 -0.64
CA SER A 285 -26.33 -14.71 -0.22
C SER A 285 -27.22 -13.84 0.68
N TYR A 286 -26.82 -12.59 0.93
CA TYR A 286 -27.59 -11.66 1.76
C TYR A 286 -28.90 -11.25 1.07
N VAL A 287 -30.01 -11.31 1.82
CA VAL A 287 -31.33 -10.90 1.36
C VAL A 287 -31.81 -9.72 2.21
N GLY A 288 -31.83 -8.52 1.62
CA GLY A 288 -32.22 -7.28 2.29
C GLY A 288 -31.98 -6.04 1.41
N PRO A 289 -31.93 -4.84 2.00
CA PRO A 289 -31.61 -3.60 1.30
C PRO A 289 -30.21 -3.59 0.65
N GLU A 290 -29.96 -2.66 -0.26
CA GLU A 290 -28.63 -2.50 -0.89
C GLU A 290 -27.54 -2.22 0.15
N ILE A 291 -26.49 -3.06 0.18
CA ILE A 291 -25.39 -2.93 1.14
C ILE A 291 -24.46 -1.78 0.72
N HIS A 292 -24.75 -0.57 1.20
CA HIS A 292 -23.89 0.59 0.95
C HIS A 292 -22.50 0.41 1.59
N ASP A 293 -21.43 0.48 0.79
CA ASP A 293 -20.01 0.33 1.20
C ASP A 293 -19.51 1.52 2.03
N ARG A 294 -20.17 1.84 3.15
CA ARG A 294 -19.89 2.97 4.07
C ARG A 294 -18.44 2.96 4.56
N HIS A 295 -17.93 1.80 4.95
CA HIS A 295 -16.52 1.60 5.34
C HIS A 295 -15.54 1.64 4.15
N SER A 296 -16.04 1.75 2.92
CA SER A 296 -15.26 1.96 1.70
C SER A 296 -14.22 0.84 1.42
N VAL A 297 -14.53 -0.41 1.78
CA VAL A 297 -13.57 -1.55 1.67
C VAL A 297 -13.57 -2.22 0.29
N THR A 298 -14.60 -1.99 -0.54
CA THR A 298 -14.71 -2.59 -1.89
C THR A 298 -14.71 -4.13 -1.89
N PHE A 299 -15.18 -4.76 -0.81
CA PHE A 299 -15.20 -6.22 -0.71
C PHE A 299 -16.27 -6.86 -1.62
N SER A 300 -15.93 -7.97 -2.28
CA SER A 300 -16.81 -8.77 -3.14
C SER A 300 -16.11 -10.10 -3.47
N LEU A 301 -16.85 -11.06 -4.04
CA LEU A 301 -16.27 -12.30 -4.57
C LEU A 301 -15.22 -12.03 -5.68
N GLY A 302 -15.45 -11.04 -6.54
CA GLY A 302 -14.44 -10.56 -7.49
C GLY A 302 -13.16 -10.09 -6.81
N ASN A 303 -13.27 -9.42 -5.66
CA ASN A 303 -12.10 -9.00 -4.90
C ASN A 303 -11.34 -10.20 -4.28
N VAL A 304 -12.05 -11.27 -3.91
CA VAL A 304 -11.41 -12.54 -3.49
C VAL A 304 -10.68 -13.19 -4.67
N VAL A 305 -11.30 -13.24 -5.85
CA VAL A 305 -10.72 -13.79 -7.08
C VAL A 305 -9.40 -13.09 -7.45
N ILE A 306 -9.37 -11.76 -7.53
CA ILE A 306 -8.13 -11.07 -7.92
C ILE A 306 -7.02 -11.20 -6.86
N HIS A 307 -7.35 -11.22 -5.56
CA HIS A 307 -6.36 -11.49 -4.51
C HIS A 307 -5.81 -12.93 -4.59
N GLY A 308 -6.60 -13.89 -5.05
CA GLY A 308 -6.15 -15.25 -5.34
C GLY A 308 -5.16 -15.34 -6.52
N VAL A 309 -5.20 -14.38 -7.45
CA VAL A 309 -4.19 -14.21 -8.51
C VAL A 309 -2.95 -13.47 -7.97
N SER A 310 -3.13 -12.45 -7.12
CA SER A 310 -2.03 -11.67 -6.52
C SER A 310 -1.16 -12.48 -5.56
N ALA A 311 -1.74 -13.36 -4.73
CA ALA A 311 -1.00 -14.06 -3.67
C ALA A 311 0.12 -14.98 -4.19
N PRO A 312 -0.08 -15.83 -5.22
CA PRO A 312 1.01 -16.58 -5.85
C PRO A 312 2.13 -15.70 -6.42
N LEU A 313 1.82 -14.49 -6.90
CA LEU A 313 2.85 -13.58 -7.43
C LEU A 313 3.77 -13.00 -6.35
N GLU A 314 3.29 -12.78 -5.13
CA GLU A 314 4.19 -12.40 -4.03
C GLU A 314 5.13 -13.57 -3.67
N MET A 315 4.67 -14.81 -3.82
CA MET A 315 5.46 -16.04 -3.69
C MET A 315 6.28 -16.41 -4.94
N SER A 316 6.20 -15.60 -6.01
CA SER A 316 6.91 -15.79 -7.29
C SER A 316 6.49 -17.05 -8.09
N ASP A 317 5.21 -17.42 -7.98
CA ASP A 317 4.55 -18.47 -8.78
C ASP A 317 3.57 -17.82 -9.79
N GLN A 318 4.11 -17.29 -10.89
CA GLN A 318 3.31 -16.76 -11.99
C GLN A 318 2.46 -17.84 -12.68
N THR A 319 2.87 -19.11 -12.61
CA THR A 319 2.17 -20.22 -13.26
C THR A 319 0.84 -20.51 -12.56
N LYS A 320 0.81 -20.56 -11.22
CA LYS A 320 -0.44 -20.63 -10.43
C LYS A 320 -1.28 -19.37 -10.64
N ALA A 321 -0.67 -18.18 -10.70
CA ALA A 321 -1.41 -16.92 -10.95
C ALA A 321 -2.12 -16.90 -12.32
N LEU A 322 -1.40 -17.16 -13.42
CA LEU A 322 -1.93 -17.18 -14.79
C LEU A 322 -2.88 -18.37 -15.04
N ARG A 323 -2.75 -19.46 -14.28
CA ARG A 323 -3.74 -20.54 -14.26
C ARG A 323 -5.02 -20.11 -13.56
N LEU A 324 -4.95 -19.59 -12.33
CA LEU A 324 -6.10 -19.10 -11.57
C LEU A 324 -6.84 -17.96 -12.29
N ASN A 325 -6.12 -17.11 -13.04
CA ASN A 325 -6.75 -16.09 -13.87
C ASN A 325 -7.58 -16.66 -15.03
N ARG A 326 -7.16 -17.78 -15.64
CA ARG A 326 -7.90 -18.46 -16.71
C ARG A 326 -9.05 -19.33 -16.20
N GLU A 327 -8.99 -19.75 -14.95
CA GLU A 327 -10.05 -20.48 -14.24
C GLU A 327 -11.08 -19.55 -13.57
N ALA A 328 -10.76 -18.26 -13.44
CA ALA A 328 -11.66 -17.27 -12.89
C ALA A 328 -12.83 -16.96 -13.83
N ASP A 329 -14.03 -16.89 -13.28
CA ASP A 329 -15.20 -16.39 -13.99
C ASP A 329 -15.04 -14.88 -14.30
N PRO A 330 -15.03 -14.48 -15.59
CA PRO A 330 -14.88 -13.07 -15.98
C PRO A 330 -15.99 -12.16 -15.44
N ALA A 331 -17.19 -12.68 -15.17
CA ALA A 331 -18.30 -11.87 -14.63
C ALA A 331 -17.98 -11.32 -13.24
N HIS A 332 -17.32 -12.12 -12.39
CA HIS A 332 -16.86 -11.69 -11.07
C HIS A 332 -15.79 -10.58 -11.15
N ILE A 333 -14.96 -10.56 -12.20
CA ILE A 333 -13.89 -9.57 -12.38
C ILE A 333 -14.45 -8.29 -13.03
N ALA A 334 -15.29 -8.42 -14.06
CA ALA A 334 -15.79 -7.29 -14.86
C ALA A 334 -16.63 -6.27 -14.07
N VAL A 335 -17.24 -6.68 -12.96
CA VAL A 335 -18.01 -5.79 -12.06
C VAL A 335 -17.16 -5.02 -11.05
N LEU A 336 -15.84 -5.21 -11.03
CA LEU A 336 -14.94 -4.51 -10.13
C LEU A 336 -14.67 -3.06 -10.59
N PRO A 337 -14.50 -2.10 -9.67
CA PRO A 337 -14.16 -0.73 -10.05
C PRO A 337 -12.73 -0.63 -10.63
N ASN A 338 -12.48 0.43 -11.41
CA ASN A 338 -11.19 0.67 -12.09
C ASN A 338 -9.97 0.58 -11.17
N SER A 339 -10.09 1.00 -9.90
CA SER A 339 -9.02 0.89 -8.90
C SER A 339 -8.66 -0.54 -8.49
N ARG A 340 -9.56 -1.52 -8.68
CA ARG A 340 -9.31 -2.95 -8.49
C ARG A 340 -8.90 -3.62 -9.81
N LEU A 341 -9.57 -3.30 -10.92
CA LEU A 341 -9.18 -3.76 -12.26
C LEU A 341 -7.75 -3.34 -12.63
N GLY A 342 -7.35 -2.09 -12.38
CA GLY A 342 -6.01 -1.59 -12.66
C GLY A 342 -4.92 -2.34 -11.89
N HIS A 343 -5.15 -2.67 -10.61
CA HIS A 343 -4.24 -3.54 -9.84
C HIS A 343 -4.17 -4.95 -10.42
N HIS A 344 -5.30 -5.53 -10.79
CA HIS A 344 -5.37 -6.87 -11.37
C HIS A 344 -4.60 -6.96 -12.70
N HIS A 345 -4.83 -6.04 -13.64
CA HIS A 345 -4.06 -5.98 -14.89
C HIS A 345 -2.56 -5.69 -14.65
N MET A 346 -2.19 -4.89 -13.64
CA MET A 346 -0.79 -4.72 -13.25
C MET A 346 -0.14 -6.00 -12.70
N ASP A 347 -0.90 -6.84 -12.01
CA ASP A 347 -0.45 -8.15 -11.55
C ASP A 347 -0.32 -9.15 -12.71
N LEU A 348 -1.26 -9.15 -13.66
CA LEU A 348 -1.14 -9.95 -14.90
C LEU A 348 0.05 -9.51 -15.76
N ALA A 349 0.28 -8.20 -15.88
CA ALA A 349 1.45 -7.65 -16.57
C ALA A 349 2.77 -8.14 -15.95
N ARG A 350 2.84 -8.20 -14.61
CA ARG A 350 3.96 -8.78 -13.87
C ARG A 350 4.08 -10.30 -14.09
N ALA A 351 2.95 -11.01 -14.07
CA ALA A 351 2.91 -12.46 -14.25
C ALA A 351 3.43 -12.88 -15.63
N TRP A 352 2.91 -12.29 -16.71
CA TRP A 352 3.38 -12.54 -18.08
C TRP A 352 4.84 -12.15 -18.30
N LEU A 353 5.32 -11.08 -17.65
CA LEU A 353 6.72 -10.68 -17.74
C LEU A 353 7.68 -11.70 -17.11
N TRP A 354 7.26 -12.38 -16.04
CA TRP A 354 8.03 -13.48 -15.42
C TRP A 354 7.88 -14.81 -16.18
N ASP A 355 6.75 -15.05 -16.82
CA ASP A 355 6.52 -16.14 -17.78
C ASP A 355 7.36 -15.97 -19.07
N GLY A 356 7.80 -14.73 -19.35
CA GLY A 356 8.62 -14.35 -20.49
C GLY A 356 7.84 -13.77 -21.68
N ASN A 357 6.51 -13.77 -21.59
CA ASN A 357 5.58 -13.25 -22.60
C ASN A 357 5.45 -11.72 -22.53
N ARG A 358 6.38 -11.01 -23.16
CA ARG A 358 6.48 -9.54 -23.09
C ARG A 358 5.30 -8.82 -23.74
N ASP A 359 4.76 -9.38 -24.81
CA ASP A 359 3.70 -8.73 -25.60
C ASP A 359 2.38 -8.73 -24.81
N GLN A 360 2.08 -9.83 -24.11
CA GLN A 360 0.98 -9.87 -23.15
C GLN A 360 1.26 -8.97 -21.93
N ALA A 361 2.49 -8.97 -21.41
CA ALA A 361 2.86 -8.09 -20.30
C ALA A 361 2.66 -6.60 -20.61
N LEU A 362 2.94 -6.17 -21.85
CA LEU A 362 2.67 -4.82 -22.33
C LEU A 362 1.16 -4.58 -22.48
N THR A 363 0.44 -5.50 -23.13
CA THR A 363 -1.02 -5.40 -23.36
C THR A 363 -1.83 -5.22 -22.06
N GLU A 364 -1.47 -5.96 -21.02
CA GLU A 364 -2.06 -5.82 -19.68
C GLU A 364 -1.71 -4.47 -19.05
N LEU A 365 -0.46 -4.01 -19.17
CA LEU A 365 0.00 -2.74 -18.58
C LEU A 365 -0.62 -1.52 -19.27
N GLU A 366 -0.78 -1.54 -20.59
CA GLU A 366 -1.53 -0.53 -21.35
C GLU A 366 -3.01 -0.52 -20.98
N THR A 367 -3.57 -1.70 -20.69
CA THR A 367 -4.96 -1.84 -20.20
C THR A 367 -5.11 -1.26 -18.79
N ALA A 368 -4.12 -1.47 -17.91
CA ALA A 368 -4.08 -0.83 -16.60
C ALA A 368 -3.93 0.72 -16.69
N GLU A 369 -3.08 1.23 -17.58
CA GLU A 369 -2.90 2.69 -17.78
C GLU A 369 -4.17 3.34 -18.35
N ARG A 370 -4.88 2.64 -19.26
CA ARG A 370 -6.17 3.09 -19.81
C ARG A 370 -7.29 3.12 -18.76
N ILE A 371 -7.29 2.18 -17.82
CA ILE A 371 -8.33 2.04 -16.79
C ILE A 371 -8.05 2.93 -15.55
N ALA A 372 -6.79 3.02 -15.13
CA ALA A 372 -6.37 3.65 -13.87
C ALA A 372 -4.98 4.32 -14.01
N PRO A 373 -4.82 5.39 -14.80
CA PRO A 373 -3.50 5.98 -15.12
C PRO A 373 -2.76 6.50 -13.88
N GLN A 374 -3.48 7.12 -12.93
CA GLN A 374 -2.86 7.58 -11.68
C GLN A 374 -2.31 6.43 -10.82
N LEU A 375 -2.84 5.22 -10.96
CA LEU A 375 -2.31 4.04 -10.27
C LEU A 375 -1.02 3.58 -10.94
N VAL A 376 -1.04 3.28 -12.24
CA VAL A 376 0.13 2.78 -13.00
C VAL A 376 1.33 3.73 -12.88
N ARG A 377 1.13 5.04 -13.09
CA ARG A 377 2.19 6.05 -13.02
C ARG A 377 2.88 6.13 -11.66
N ASN A 378 2.14 5.87 -10.57
CA ASN A 378 2.60 6.01 -9.19
C ASN A 378 2.92 4.69 -8.47
N HIS A 379 2.70 3.53 -9.12
CA HIS A 379 2.93 2.22 -8.52
C HIS A 379 4.36 1.71 -8.80
N PRO A 380 5.13 1.26 -7.78
CA PRO A 380 6.54 0.89 -7.95
C PRO A 380 6.74 -0.28 -8.93
N VAL A 381 5.89 -1.30 -8.81
CA VAL A 381 5.96 -2.53 -9.62
C VAL A 381 5.62 -2.25 -11.07
N ALA A 382 4.63 -1.38 -11.35
CA ALA A 382 4.23 -1.06 -12.72
C ALA A 382 5.37 -0.36 -13.49
N ARG A 383 6.08 0.56 -12.82
CA ARG A 383 7.30 1.20 -13.36
C ARG A 383 8.44 0.19 -13.57
N ALA A 384 8.62 -0.77 -12.67
CA ALA A 384 9.62 -1.83 -12.82
C ALA A 384 9.32 -2.79 -13.99
N THR A 385 8.05 -3.20 -14.15
CA THR A 385 7.55 -3.97 -15.29
C THR A 385 7.81 -3.21 -16.60
N LEU A 386 7.45 -1.93 -16.68
CA LEU A 386 7.70 -1.08 -17.86
C LEU A 386 9.20 -1.00 -18.19
N ARG A 387 10.06 -0.71 -17.20
CA ARG A 387 11.52 -0.68 -17.39
C ARG A 387 12.06 -1.99 -17.97
N LYS A 388 11.60 -3.14 -17.45
CA LYS A 388 12.01 -4.48 -17.93
C LYS A 388 11.57 -4.77 -19.36
N ILE A 389 10.32 -4.43 -19.74
CA ILE A 389 9.82 -4.57 -21.12
C ILE A 389 10.69 -3.72 -22.05
N THR A 390 10.79 -2.42 -21.77
CA THR A 390 11.55 -1.45 -22.57
C THR A 390 13.06 -1.75 -22.66
N TYR A 391 13.65 -2.39 -21.64
CA TYR A 391 15.05 -2.84 -21.70
C TYR A 391 15.22 -4.00 -22.69
N ALA A 392 14.31 -4.99 -22.66
CA ALA A 392 14.39 -6.17 -23.51
C ALA A 392 14.15 -5.87 -25.00
N GLU A 393 13.17 -5.01 -25.32
CA GLU A 393 12.94 -4.51 -26.69
C GLU A 393 14.20 -3.88 -27.28
N ARG A 394 14.89 -3.06 -26.48
CA ARG A 394 16.13 -2.38 -26.89
C ARG A 394 17.28 -3.37 -27.06
N ALA A 395 17.40 -4.40 -26.22
CA ALA A 395 18.40 -5.45 -26.39
C ALA A 395 18.18 -6.25 -27.69
N ALA A 396 16.92 -6.62 -27.98
CA ALA A 396 16.57 -7.29 -29.24
C ALA A 396 16.82 -6.39 -30.47
N THR A 397 16.51 -5.10 -30.37
CA THR A 397 16.73 -4.12 -31.46
C THR A 397 18.21 -3.77 -31.67
N SER A 398 19.04 -3.86 -30.62
CA SER A 398 20.48 -3.53 -30.67
C SER A 398 21.37 -4.73 -31.03
N SER A 399 20.79 -5.94 -31.09
CA SER A 399 21.50 -7.14 -31.52
C SER A 399 21.74 -7.07 -33.04
N PRO A 400 22.98 -7.17 -33.53
CA PRO A 400 23.24 -7.23 -34.97
C PRO A 400 22.49 -8.42 -35.58
N LYS A 401 21.78 -8.21 -36.70
CA LYS A 401 21.25 -9.32 -37.48
C LYS A 401 22.44 -10.23 -37.85
N PRO A 402 22.39 -11.55 -37.56
CA PRO A 402 23.43 -12.45 -38.03
C PRO A 402 23.48 -12.37 -39.55
N SER A 403 24.63 -11.98 -40.10
CA SER A 403 24.84 -11.95 -41.54
C SER A 403 24.68 -13.37 -42.08
N SER A 404 23.89 -13.52 -43.15
CA SER A 404 23.48 -14.82 -43.68
C SER A 404 24.64 -15.52 -44.38
N CYS A 405 25.52 -16.13 -43.60
CA CYS A 405 26.65 -16.91 -44.09
C CYS A 405 26.13 -18.26 -44.59
N ALA A 406 25.91 -18.37 -45.90
CA ALA A 406 25.37 -19.58 -46.52
C ALA A 406 26.34 -20.77 -46.34
N PRO A 407 25.86 -21.96 -45.91
CA PRO A 407 26.72 -23.12 -45.71
C PRO A 407 27.22 -23.65 -47.06
N ARG A 408 28.49 -23.40 -47.36
CA ARG A 408 29.17 -23.97 -48.53
C ARG A 408 29.40 -25.47 -48.30
N ALA A 409 28.72 -26.30 -49.08
CA ALA A 409 28.74 -27.75 -48.92
C ALA A 409 30.14 -28.36 -49.12
N ALA A 410 30.49 -29.30 -48.26
CA ALA A 410 31.58 -30.26 -48.42
C ALA A 410 31.08 -31.61 -47.88
N ALA A 411 31.31 -32.70 -48.63
CA ALA A 411 30.76 -34.01 -48.32
C ALA A 411 31.87 -35.03 -48.00
N SER A 412 31.70 -35.80 -46.93
CA SER A 412 32.46 -37.03 -46.67
C SER A 412 31.70 -37.98 -45.75
N ASN A 413 31.51 -39.20 -46.24
CA ASN A 413 30.81 -40.35 -45.62
C ASN A 413 31.33 -40.72 -44.21
N GLY A 414 30.54 -41.45 -43.40
CA GLY A 414 31.12 -42.14 -42.24
C GLY A 414 30.22 -42.75 -41.16
N SER A 415 29.33 -43.71 -41.50
CA SER A 415 28.89 -44.83 -40.63
C SER A 415 28.18 -44.61 -39.27
N SER A 416 27.22 -45.50 -38.99
CA SER A 416 26.54 -45.73 -37.70
C SER A 416 26.42 -47.26 -37.49
N PRO A 417 25.79 -47.81 -36.42
CA PRO A 417 25.33 -47.23 -35.15
C PRO A 417 25.83 -48.05 -33.92
N THR A 418 25.41 -47.69 -32.69
CA THR A 418 25.25 -48.69 -31.60
C THR A 418 24.19 -48.25 -30.58
N THR A 419 23.49 -49.22 -29.99
CA THR A 419 22.24 -49.01 -29.24
C THR A 419 22.39 -49.36 -27.76
N ARG A 420 21.95 -48.49 -26.82
CA ARG A 420 21.55 -48.95 -25.47
C ARG A 420 20.64 -47.97 -24.72
N ALA A 421 19.69 -48.54 -23.99
CA ALA A 421 18.85 -47.95 -22.96
C ALA A 421 18.34 -49.10 -22.04
N PRO A 422 17.63 -48.86 -20.92
CA PRO A 422 17.51 -47.63 -20.13
C PRO A 422 18.07 -47.79 -18.69
N ALA A 423 18.07 -46.72 -17.90
CA ALA A 423 18.19 -46.76 -16.44
C ALA A 423 17.27 -45.70 -15.80
N ARG A 424 16.91 -45.85 -14.52
CA ARG A 424 15.93 -45.01 -13.82
C ARG A 424 16.50 -44.33 -12.57
N HIS A 425 15.88 -43.19 -12.24
CA HIS A 425 15.85 -42.48 -10.95
C HIS A 425 17.17 -41.99 -10.33
N GLY A 426 17.28 -40.67 -10.30
CA GLY A 426 18.06 -39.87 -9.36
C GLY A 426 17.52 -38.44 -9.45
N THR A 427 16.81 -37.97 -8.43
CA THR A 427 16.16 -36.64 -8.42
C THR A 427 16.93 -35.67 -7.56
N ASP A 428 17.79 -34.88 -8.18
CA ASP A 428 18.38 -33.65 -7.65
C ASP A 428 18.85 -32.77 -8.83
N ASP A 429 19.39 -31.58 -8.53
CA ASP A 429 19.87 -30.54 -9.45
C ASP A 429 18.82 -29.84 -10.35
N ALA A 430 18.26 -28.74 -9.82
CA ALA A 430 17.55 -27.70 -10.57
C ALA A 430 18.32 -26.35 -10.53
N LEU A 431 19.59 -26.36 -10.95
CA LEU A 431 20.50 -25.21 -10.82
C LEU A 431 20.38 -24.17 -11.97
N CYS A 432 19.83 -23.00 -11.61
CA CYS A 432 20.35 -21.68 -11.99
C CYS A 432 20.56 -21.34 -13.50
N LEU A 433 19.48 -21.31 -14.29
CA LEU A 433 19.49 -20.71 -15.63
C LEU A 433 19.33 -19.17 -15.60
N TRP A 434 20.44 -18.43 -15.44
CA TRP A 434 20.60 -17.04 -15.92
C TRP A 434 22.09 -16.64 -15.94
N GLN A 435 22.78 -16.90 -17.06
CA GLN A 435 24.04 -16.24 -17.43
C GLN A 435 23.91 -15.65 -18.84
N PRO A 436 24.40 -14.42 -19.09
CA PRO A 436 24.50 -13.88 -20.44
C PRO A 436 25.71 -14.47 -21.19
N TYR A 437 25.56 -14.58 -22.51
CA TYR A 437 26.62 -14.93 -23.45
C TYR A 437 27.58 -13.72 -23.64
N ASP A 438 28.88 -13.99 -23.73
CA ASP A 438 29.94 -12.97 -23.77
C ASP A 438 31.01 -13.35 -24.82
N PRO A 439 31.00 -12.75 -26.03
CA PRO A 439 32.01 -12.93 -27.06
C PRO A 439 33.04 -11.79 -27.06
N GLU A 440 34.31 -12.13 -27.29
CA GLU A 440 35.50 -11.24 -27.23
C GLU A 440 35.88 -10.83 -25.77
N GLU A 441 37.15 -10.84 -25.34
CA GLU A 441 38.39 -11.26 -26.03
C GLU A 441 39.45 -11.75 -25.02
N GLN A 442 40.30 -12.70 -25.44
CA GLN A 442 41.65 -12.83 -24.88
C GLN A 442 42.64 -12.22 -25.87
N ARG A 443 43.36 -11.14 -25.48
CA ARG A 443 44.81 -10.97 -25.77
C ARG A 443 45.44 -9.71 -25.15
N TRP A 444 46.67 -9.92 -24.66
CA TRP A 444 47.78 -8.97 -24.63
C TRP A 444 47.77 -7.80 -23.64
N THR A 445 48.88 -7.07 -23.61
CA THR A 445 49.51 -6.55 -22.40
C THR A 445 50.06 -5.12 -22.56
N SER A 446 50.36 -4.53 -21.39
CA SER A 446 51.40 -3.51 -21.15
C SER A 446 51.04 -2.01 -21.19
N SER A 447 51.33 -1.39 -20.03
CA SER A 447 52.03 -0.11 -19.86
C SER A 447 51.28 1.24 -19.72
N ASN A 448 51.73 1.94 -18.66
CA ASN A 448 52.01 3.39 -18.56
C ASN A 448 50.94 4.42 -18.16
N ARG A 449 51.16 4.97 -16.94
CA ARG A 449 51.07 6.38 -16.49
C ARG A 449 49.89 7.29 -16.93
N SER A 450 49.07 7.60 -15.93
CA SER A 450 48.99 8.93 -15.27
C SER A 450 49.32 10.18 -16.10
N THR A 451 48.36 11.13 -16.17
CA THR A 451 48.57 12.49 -15.65
C THR A 451 47.25 13.24 -15.37
N ARG A 452 47.28 14.10 -14.35
CA ARG A 452 46.36 15.25 -14.10
C ARG A 452 47.02 16.51 -14.71
N PRO A 453 46.37 17.69 -14.92
CA PRO A 453 45.85 18.54 -13.82
C PRO A 453 44.48 19.24 -14.13
N PRO A 454 44.23 20.57 -13.95
CA PRO A 454 43.36 21.02 -12.84
C PRO A 454 42.24 22.03 -13.18
N ARG A 455 41.46 22.40 -12.14
CA ARG A 455 40.57 23.60 -12.08
C ARG A 455 41.32 24.85 -11.59
N PRO A 456 40.84 26.04 -11.97
CA PRO A 456 40.53 27.18 -11.07
C PRO A 456 38.98 27.35 -10.95
N THR A 457 38.30 27.79 -9.87
CA THR A 457 38.31 29.05 -9.08
C THR A 457 37.95 30.32 -9.88
N ALA A 458 37.11 31.26 -9.41
CA ALA A 458 36.39 31.40 -8.13
C ALA A 458 34.85 31.39 -8.35
N ALA A 459 33.93 32.21 -7.81
CA ALA A 459 33.94 33.40 -6.93
C ALA A 459 32.63 33.47 -6.07
N SER A 460 32.26 34.64 -5.53
CA SER A 460 31.11 34.90 -4.63
C SER A 460 30.20 36.05 -5.12
N GLY A 461 28.97 36.14 -4.60
CA GLY A 461 28.07 37.30 -4.81
C GLY A 461 26.75 37.20 -4.02
N THR A 462 26.49 38.16 -3.13
CA THR A 462 25.32 38.18 -2.21
C THR A 462 24.48 39.46 -2.35
N ALA A 463 23.16 39.36 -2.49
CA ALA A 463 22.21 40.47 -2.23
C ALA A 463 20.74 40.01 -2.11
N SER A 464 19.99 40.62 -1.18
CA SER A 464 18.52 40.59 -0.97
C SER A 464 18.14 41.74 -0.02
N PRO A 465 16.86 42.18 0.10
CA PRO A 465 15.80 42.43 -0.87
C PRO A 465 15.56 43.97 -1.01
N PRO A 466 14.34 44.49 -1.33
CA PRO A 466 13.39 44.88 -0.26
C PRO A 466 11.86 44.79 -0.63
N THR A 467 11.01 45.47 0.14
CA THR A 467 9.54 45.28 0.37
C THR A 467 8.59 46.36 -0.18
N THR A 468 7.31 45.98 -0.42
CA THR A 468 6.04 46.80 -0.39
C THR A 468 4.83 45.81 -0.32
N ALA A 469 3.64 45.99 0.30
CA ALA A 469 2.76 47.14 0.66
C ALA A 469 1.92 47.69 -0.53
N THR A 470 0.62 48.05 -0.48
CA THR A 470 -0.53 48.02 0.50
C THR A 470 -1.84 48.33 -0.30
N SER A 471 -3.13 48.31 0.14
CA SER A 471 -3.89 48.00 1.38
C SER A 471 -5.43 48.01 1.12
N HIS A 472 -6.24 47.30 1.93
CA HIS A 472 -7.73 47.44 2.08
C HIS A 472 -8.59 46.97 0.86
N SER A 473 -9.93 46.81 0.85
CA SER A 473 -11.03 47.27 1.75
C SER A 473 -12.24 46.29 1.82
N ARG A 474 -13.13 46.49 2.81
CA ARG A 474 -14.53 45.99 2.93
C ARG A 474 -15.43 47.21 3.26
N PRO A 475 -16.78 47.23 3.11
CA PRO A 475 -17.69 46.58 4.09
C PRO A 475 -19.11 46.23 3.53
N ALA A 476 -20.09 46.10 4.45
CA ALA A 476 -21.55 46.11 4.30
C ALA A 476 -22.29 44.82 3.85
N SER A 477 -23.58 44.60 4.16
CA SER A 477 -24.29 44.51 5.47
C SER A 477 -25.82 44.49 5.26
N ALA A 478 -26.53 43.40 5.59
CA ALA A 478 -28.01 43.39 5.65
C ALA A 478 -28.59 42.24 6.51
N LYS A 479 -29.62 42.54 7.31
CA LYS A 479 -30.51 41.67 8.11
C LYS A 479 -31.61 42.58 8.73
N PRO A 480 -32.72 42.08 9.32
CA PRO A 480 -33.34 40.74 9.23
C PRO A 480 -34.85 40.83 8.87
N SER A 481 -35.57 39.70 8.90
CA SER A 481 -37.03 39.68 9.12
C SER A 481 -37.44 38.43 9.93
N SER A 482 -38.56 38.50 10.64
CA SER A 482 -39.03 37.50 11.61
C SER A 482 -40.34 36.82 11.17
N GLY A 483 -40.65 35.64 11.72
CA GLY A 483 -41.91 34.95 11.45
C GLY A 483 -42.06 33.59 12.14
N THR A 484 -42.77 33.55 13.27
CA THR A 484 -43.36 32.35 13.87
C THR A 484 -44.58 32.78 14.67
N PRO A 485 -45.69 32.01 14.67
CA PRO A 485 -46.13 31.48 15.97
C PRO A 485 -46.84 30.11 15.91
N THR A 486 -46.82 29.43 17.07
CA THR A 486 -47.79 28.42 17.57
C THR A 486 -48.01 27.08 16.82
N ASN A 487 -48.44 25.96 17.42
CA ASN A 487 -48.30 25.30 18.75
C ASN A 487 -49.56 24.48 19.07
N THR A 488 -49.46 23.14 19.18
CA THR A 488 -50.46 22.35 19.96
C THR A 488 -49.94 20.99 20.44
N ALA A 489 -50.29 20.67 21.69
CA ALA A 489 -50.42 19.36 22.36
C ALA A 489 -49.43 18.20 22.04
N ARG A 490 -48.61 17.70 22.97
CA ARG A 490 -48.87 17.09 24.30
C ARG A 490 -49.39 15.63 24.23
N SER A 491 -48.54 14.70 24.64
CA SER A 491 -48.91 13.51 25.42
C SER A 491 -47.82 13.25 26.48
N THR A 492 -48.18 12.58 27.57
CA THR A 492 -47.31 12.40 28.76
C THR A 492 -47.19 10.93 29.13
N ALA A 493 -45.96 10.45 29.33
CA ALA A 493 -45.69 9.16 29.97
C ALA A 493 -44.60 9.35 31.04
N THR A 494 -44.95 9.03 32.29
CA THR A 494 -44.05 9.18 33.45
C THR A 494 -43.31 7.87 33.68
N SER A 495 -41.99 7.92 33.87
CA SER A 495 -41.25 6.81 34.47
C SER A 495 -40.10 7.34 35.33
N SER A 496 -39.98 6.81 36.54
CA SER A 496 -38.98 7.20 37.55
C SER A 496 -37.91 6.13 37.67
N ALA A 497 -36.64 6.51 37.47
CA ALA A 497 -35.49 5.67 37.77
C ALA A 497 -34.43 6.45 38.55
N THR A 498 -33.94 5.86 39.64
CA THR A 498 -32.99 6.48 40.59
C THR A 498 -31.57 6.51 40.00
N PRO A 499 -30.78 7.59 40.19
CA PRO A 499 -29.39 7.62 39.72
C PRO A 499 -28.51 6.59 40.46
N TRP A 500 -27.59 5.97 39.72
CA TRP A 500 -26.62 4.99 40.24
C TRP A 500 -25.23 5.62 40.34
N THR A 501 -24.55 5.43 41.48
CA THR A 501 -23.27 6.06 41.80
C THR A 501 -22.14 5.03 41.75
N PRO A 502 -20.99 5.29 41.08
CA PRO A 502 -19.93 4.31 40.94
C PRO A 502 -19.16 4.08 42.27
N PRO A 503 -18.70 2.84 42.55
CA PRO A 503 -17.98 2.53 43.78
C PRO A 503 -16.52 3.01 43.75
N SER A 504 -16.08 3.64 44.84
CA SER A 504 -14.69 4.03 45.07
C SER A 504 -13.81 2.83 45.45
N ARG A 505 -12.53 2.86 45.06
CA ARG A 505 -11.54 1.86 45.50
C ARG A 505 -10.96 2.26 46.86
N THR A 506 -11.11 1.41 47.86
CA THR A 506 -10.32 1.42 49.09
C THR A 506 -9.95 0.00 49.52
N SER A 507 -8.66 -0.31 49.54
CA SER A 507 -8.10 -1.40 50.37
C SER A 507 -7.67 -0.80 51.71
N PRO A 508 -7.60 -1.60 52.80
CA PRO A 508 -6.26 -2.11 53.17
C PRO A 508 -6.26 -3.49 53.90
N THR A 509 -5.05 -4.06 54.03
CA THR A 509 -4.45 -4.82 55.17
C THR A 509 -5.35 -5.53 56.23
N THR A 510 -5.02 -6.69 56.83
CA THR A 510 -3.80 -7.54 56.87
C THR A 510 -4.12 -8.84 57.62
N SER A 511 -3.40 -9.95 57.35
CA SER A 511 -2.96 -11.00 58.31
C SER A 511 -2.52 -12.27 57.56
N GLU A 512 -1.62 -13.15 58.03
CA GLU A 512 -0.27 -13.02 58.61
C GLU A 512 0.31 -14.48 58.72
N ARG A 513 1.64 -14.63 58.95
CA ARG A 513 2.36 -15.90 59.25
C ARG A 513 2.45 -16.91 58.10
N ALA A 514 3.53 -17.70 57.95
CA ALA A 514 4.93 -17.63 58.43
C ALA A 514 5.77 -18.54 57.48
N THR A 515 7.11 -18.62 57.48
CA THR A 515 8.17 -18.14 58.39
C THR A 515 9.45 -17.90 57.56
N ALA A 516 10.41 -17.08 58.03
CA ALA A 516 11.71 -16.92 57.37
C ALA A 516 12.84 -16.65 58.38
N ARG A 517 14.06 -17.16 58.08
CA ARG A 517 15.43 -16.64 58.40
C ARG A 517 16.46 -17.78 58.23
N THR A 518 17.34 -17.75 57.21
CA THR A 518 18.61 -16.98 57.03
C THR A 518 19.80 -17.47 57.86
N ALA A 519 20.93 -17.67 57.18
CA ALA A 519 22.27 -17.66 57.78
C ALA A 519 23.11 -16.56 57.09
N ASN A 520 23.86 -15.78 57.88
CA ASN A 520 24.81 -14.77 57.38
C ASN A 520 26.23 -15.36 57.35
N LEU A 521 27.05 -14.99 56.37
CA LEU A 521 28.51 -14.93 56.51
C LEU A 521 29.11 -13.82 55.62
N HIS A 522 29.63 -12.76 56.27
CA HIS A 522 30.85 -11.99 55.95
C HIS A 522 31.06 -11.34 54.56
N SER A 523 31.81 -10.24 54.39
CA SER A 523 32.18 -9.11 55.28
C SER A 523 32.90 -8.04 54.44
N SER A 524 32.84 -6.78 54.91
CA SER A 524 33.75 -5.64 54.65
C SER A 524 34.44 -5.54 53.28
#